data_AF-A0A1A7KCE1-F1
#
_entry.id   AF-A0A1A7KCE1-F1
#
_cell.length_a   1.000
_cell.length_b   1.000
_cell.length_c   1.000
_cell.angle_alpha   90.00
_cell.angle_beta   90.00
_cell.angle_gamma   90.00
#
_symmetry.space_group_name_H-M   'P 1'
#
loop_
_entity.id
_entity.type
_entity.pdbx_description
1 polymer ?
#
loop_
_entity_poly.entity_id
_entity_poly.type
_entity_poly.pdbx_seq_one_letter_code
_entity_poly.pdbx_strand_id
1 'polypeptide(L)'
;MKWKFIFVILLNFFIYIFLFPYIQATANQHMSTGDFFKVIFYSVAVIIFLYTFVDYFLKRKILNFLFFTLIFITLIFWGTEFTSVFCEVCKNRG
;
A
#
# COMPACT_ATOMS: atom_id res chain seq x y z
N MET A 1 -5.37 -18.30 -11.45
CA MET A 1 -5.72 -17.82 -10.09
C MET A 1 -4.55 -17.87 -9.12
N LYS A 2 -3.83 -19.00 -8.99
CA LYS A 2 -2.72 -19.15 -8.01
C LYS A 2 -1.68 -18.01 -8.06
N TRP A 3 -1.23 -17.63 -9.26
CA TRP A 3 -0.27 -16.54 -9.47
C TRP A 3 -0.73 -15.17 -8.96
N LYS A 4 -2.03 -14.89 -8.99
CA LYS A 4 -2.58 -13.61 -8.53
C LYS A 4 -2.41 -13.43 -7.03
N PHE A 5 -2.72 -14.47 -6.25
CA PHE A 5 -2.55 -14.44 -4.79
C PHE A 5 -1.07 -14.38 -4.39
N ILE A 6 -0.21 -15.15 -5.08
CA ILE A 6 1.24 -15.10 -4.88
C ILE A 6 1.75 -13.68 -5.08
N PHE A 7 1.27 -12.97 -6.10
CA PHE A 7 1.64 -11.57 -6.34
C PHE A 7 1.30 -10.65 -5.16
N VAL A 8 0.10 -10.77 -4.56
CA VAL A 8 -0.29 -9.94 -3.41
C VAL A 8 0.58 -10.21 -2.19
N ILE A 9 0.94 -11.48 -1.95
CA ILE A 9 1.84 -11.87 -0.87
C ILE A 9 3.23 -11.27 -1.10
N LEU A 10 3.77 -11.42 -2.31
CA LEU A 10 5.08 -10.87 -2.67
C LEU A 10 5.10 -9.34 -2.58
N LEU A 11 4.03 -8.66 -2.98
CA LEU A 11 3.89 -7.21 -2.85
C LEU A 11 3.93 -6.79 -1.38
N ASN A 12 3.15 -7.44 -0.51
CA ASN A 12 3.16 -7.14 0.93
C ASN A 12 4.52 -7.42 1.57
N PHE A 13 5.14 -8.55 1.21
CA PHE A 13 6.46 -8.92 1.70
C PHE A 13 7.52 -7.89 1.28
N PHE A 14 7.48 -7.46 0.01
CA PHE A 14 8.37 -6.43 -0.50
C PHE A 14 8.19 -5.10 0.24
N ILE A 15 6.94 -4.68 0.45
CA ILE A 15 6.64 -3.44 1.16
C ILE A 15 7.16 -3.51 2.60
N TYR A 16 6.86 -4.60 3.31
CA TYR A 16 7.24 -4.77 4.71
C TYR A 16 8.76 -4.83 4.90
N ILE A 17 9.49 -5.51 4.03
CA ILE A 17 10.94 -5.77 4.22
C ILE A 17 11.82 -4.68 3.61
N PHE A 18 11.40 -4.06 2.51
CA PHE A 18 12.24 -3.09 1.80
C PHE A 18 11.72 -1.67 1.96
N LEU A 19 10.45 -1.44 1.63
CA LEU A 19 9.92 -0.09 1.55
C LEU A 19 9.70 0.53 2.94
N PHE A 20 9.12 -0.23 3.87
CA PHE A 20 8.85 0.27 5.21
C PHE A 20 10.13 0.62 5.99
N PRO A 21 11.19 -0.20 6.02
CA PRO A 21 12.45 0.17 6.66
C PRO A 21 13.13 1.36 6.00
N TYR A 22 13.02 1.52 4.69
CA TYR A 22 13.52 2.70 3.98
C TYR A 22 12.81 3.99 4.44
N ILE A 23 11.48 3.95 4.56
CA ILE A 23 10.69 5.09 5.06
C ILE A 23 11.05 5.38 6.52
N GLN A 24 11.23 4.36 7.36
CA GLN A 24 11.68 4.53 8.74
C GLN A 24 13.09 5.16 8.83
N ALA A 25 14.03 4.71 8.00
CA ALA A 25 15.39 5.24 7.96
C ALA A 25 15.42 6.72 7.54
N THR A 26 14.59 7.11 6.56
CA THR A 26 14.47 8.50 6.13
C THR A 26 13.75 9.37 7.16
N ALA A 27 12.73 8.85 7.86
CA ALA A 27 12.10 9.53 8.98
C ALA A 27 13.07 9.76 10.15
N ASN A 28 13.96 8.80 10.43
CA ASN A 28 15.03 8.94 11.43
C ASN A 28 16.08 10.00 11.03
N GLN A 29 16.16 10.36 9.75
CA GLN A 29 16.95 11.49 9.24
C GLN A 29 16.15 12.80 9.17
N HIS A 30 14.98 12.85 9.80
CA HIS A 30 14.06 14.00 9.80
C HIS A 30 13.54 14.40 8.40
N MET A 31 13.52 13.47 7.45
CA MET A 31 12.89 13.66 6.15
C MET A 31 11.48 13.06 6.16
N SER A 32 10.47 13.85 5.74
CA SER A 32 9.09 13.35 5.59
C SER A 32 8.90 12.73 4.20
N THR A 33 9.30 11.47 4.04
CA THR A 33 9.03 10.69 2.81
C THR A 33 7.72 9.92 2.88
N GLY A 34 7.17 9.71 4.09
CA GLY A 34 5.92 8.98 4.32
C GLY A 34 4.72 9.57 3.58
N ASP A 35 4.56 10.90 3.61
CA ASP A 35 3.47 11.59 2.90
C ASP A 35 3.56 11.42 1.39
N PHE A 36 4.77 11.42 0.83
CA PHE A 36 4.98 11.20 -0.60
C PHE A 36 4.52 9.79 -1.01
N PHE A 37 4.93 8.76 -0.25
CA PHE A 37 4.50 7.38 -0.54
C PHE A 37 3.01 7.17 -0.30
N LYS A 38 2.41 7.81 0.71
CA LYS A 38 0.96 7.83 0.91
C LYS A 38 0.22 8.31 -0.33
N VAL A 39 0.62 9.46 -0.88
CA VAL A 39 -0.02 10.03 -2.09
C VAL A 39 0.08 9.05 -3.27
N ILE A 40 1.22 8.41 -3.46
CA ILE A 40 1.40 7.39 -4.50
C ILE A 40 0.44 6.22 -4.28
N PHE A 41 0.44 5.63 -3.08
CA PHE A 41 -0.38 4.45 -2.77
C PHE A 41 -1.88 4.75 -2.92
N TYR A 42 -2.34 5.90 -2.47
CA TYR A 42 -3.73 6.31 -2.60
C TYR A 42 -4.12 6.59 -4.05
N SER A 43 -3.23 7.22 -4.83
CA SER A 43 -3.47 7.45 -6.26
C SER A 43 -3.61 6.12 -7.02
N VAL A 44 -2.74 5.14 -6.74
CA VAL A 44 -2.85 3.80 -7.30
C VAL A 44 -4.12 3.09 -6.83
N ALA A 45 -4.48 3.22 -5.55
CA ALA A 45 -5.71 2.63 -5.01
C ALA A 45 -6.96 3.16 -5.73
N VAL A 46 -7.06 4.47 -5.98
CA VAL A 46 -8.18 5.06 -6.73
C VAL A 46 -8.25 4.51 -8.15
N ILE A 47 -7.12 4.40 -8.85
CA ILE A 47 -7.07 3.83 -10.20
C ILE A 47 -7.55 2.37 -10.19
N ILE A 48 -7.07 1.56 -9.24
CA ILE A 48 -7.48 0.16 -9.10
C ILE A 48 -8.96 0.05 -8.78
N PHE A 49 -9.48 0.90 -7.89
CA PHE A 49 -10.90 0.93 -7.54
C PHE A 49 -11.77 1.18 -8.78
N LEU A 50 -11.46 2.22 -9.55
CA LEU A 50 -12.19 2.53 -10.79
C LEU A 50 -12.13 1.37 -11.78
N TYR A 51 -10.96 0.79 -12.01
CA TYR A 51 -10.80 -0.38 -12.87
C TYR A 51 -11.62 -1.58 -12.38
N THR A 52 -11.66 -1.81 -11.07
CA THR A 52 -12.40 -2.91 -10.44
C THR A 52 -13.89 -2.80 -10.68
N PHE A 53 -14.45 -1.59 -10.54
CA PHE A 53 -15.85 -1.32 -10.81
C PHE A 53 -16.19 -1.54 -12.29
N VAL A 54 -15.36 -1.03 -13.20
CA VAL A 54 -15.57 -1.22 -14.64
C VAL A 54 -15.50 -2.70 -15.03
N ASP A 55 -14.50 -3.45 -14.55
CA ASP A 55 -14.36 -4.90 -14.83
C ASP A 55 -15.55 -5.68 -14.28
N TYR A 56 -16.04 -5.33 -13.09
CA TYR A 56 -17.20 -5.97 -12.48
C TYR A 56 -18.49 -5.71 -13.24
N PHE A 57 -18.80 -4.46 -13.60
CA PHE A 57 -20.03 -4.13 -14.30
C PHE A 57 -20.07 -4.70 -15.72
N LEU A 58 -18.95 -4.65 -16.45
CA LEU A 58 -18.91 -5.11 -17.84
C LEU A 58 -18.77 -6.63 -17.97
N LYS A 59 -17.95 -7.26 -17.12
CA LYS A 59 -17.59 -8.68 -17.29
C LYS A 59 -18.21 -9.58 -16.23
N ARG A 60 -18.79 -9.03 -15.15
CA ARG A 60 -19.41 -9.75 -14.02
C ARG A 60 -18.49 -10.81 -13.39
N LYS A 61 -17.18 -10.62 -13.47
CA LYS A 61 -16.18 -11.56 -12.95
C LYS A 61 -15.94 -11.32 -11.46
N ILE A 62 -16.77 -11.95 -10.61
CA ILE A 62 -16.70 -11.82 -9.15
C ILE A 62 -15.30 -12.11 -8.57
N LEU A 63 -14.58 -13.09 -9.13
CA LEU A 63 -13.24 -13.45 -8.66
C LEU A 63 -12.19 -12.37 -8.94
N ASN A 64 -12.31 -11.67 -10.07
CA ASN A 64 -11.45 -10.52 -10.35
C ASN A 64 -11.78 -9.36 -9.41
N PHE A 65 -13.08 -9.11 -9.20
CA PHE A 65 -13.54 -8.09 -8.28
C PHE A 65 -12.96 -8.29 -6.88
N LEU A 66 -13.12 -9.50 -6.29
CA LEU A 66 -12.57 -9.81 -4.98
C LEU A 66 -11.05 -9.64 -4.92
N PHE A 67 -10.35 -10.04 -5.99
CA PHE A 67 -8.91 -9.91 -6.08
C PHE A 67 -8.43 -8.46 -6.09
N PHE A 68 -9.02 -7.61 -6.93
CA PHE A 68 -8.62 -6.21 -6.99
C PHE A 68 -9.05 -5.41 -5.76
N THR A 69 -10.19 -5.77 -5.15
CA THR A 69 -10.60 -5.23 -3.84
C THR A 69 -9.58 -5.58 -2.76
N LEU A 70 -9.01 -6.79 -2.76
CA LEU A 70 -7.94 -7.16 -1.82
C LEU A 70 -6.67 -6.28 -2.02
N ILE A 71 -6.29 -6.03 -3.28
CA ILE A 71 -5.16 -5.12 -3.58
C ILE A 71 -5.48 -3.69 -3.11
N PHE A 72 -6.70 -3.22 -3.37
CA PHE A 72 -7.15 -1.90 -2.94
C PHE A 72 -7.00 -1.73 -1.42
N ILE A 73 -7.54 -2.67 -0.64
CA ILE A 73 -7.43 -2.66 0.82
C ILE A 73 -5.95 -2.68 1.26
N THR A 74 -5.13 -3.50 0.62
CA THR A 74 -3.68 -3.58 0.89
C THR A 74 -3.00 -2.23 0.68
N LEU A 75 -3.30 -1.53 -0.42
CA LEU A 75 -2.68 -0.23 -0.71
C LEU A 75 -3.13 0.85 0.28
N ILE A 76 -4.41 0.85 0.66
CA ILE A 76 -4.92 1.78 1.68
C ILE A 76 -4.23 1.54 3.02
N PHE A 77 -4.15 0.29 3.47
CA PHE A 77 -3.47 -0.10 4.71
C PHE A 77 -2.01 0.38 4.74
N TRP A 78 -1.24 0.12 3.69
CA TRP A 78 0.15 0.57 3.64
C TRP A 78 0.28 2.10 3.54
N GLY A 79 -0.60 2.75 2.77
CA GLY A 79 -0.63 4.20 2.69
C GLY A 79 -0.88 4.87 4.06
N THR A 80 -1.73 4.28 4.90
CA THR A 80 -1.93 4.75 6.28
C THR A 80 -0.71 4.53 7.16
N GLU A 81 -0.09 3.34 7.08
CA GLU A 81 1.09 3.02 7.89
C GLU A 81 2.30 3.91 7.56
N PHE A 82 2.48 4.32 6.30
CA PHE A 82 3.59 5.23 5.97
C PHE A 82 3.44 6.62 6.59
N THR A 83 2.22 7.04 6.93
CA THR A 83 1.99 8.32 7.63
C THR A 83 2.07 8.23 9.15
N SER A 84 2.00 7.02 9.71
CA SER A 84 2.21 6.79 11.13
C SER A 84 3.69 6.59 11.50
N VAL A 85 4.58 6.53 10.50
CA VAL A 85 6.02 6.44 10.70
C VAL A 85 6.56 7.79 11.20
N PHE A 86 7.05 7.78 12.44
CA PHE A 86 7.74 8.91 13.06
C PHE A 86 9.18 8.55 13.39
N CYS A 87 10.01 9.57 13.60
CA CYS A 87 11.38 9.37 14.07
C CYS A 87 11.39 8.70 15.45
N GLU A 88 11.95 7.49 15.54
CA GLU A 88 12.00 6.71 16.79
C GLU A 88 12.82 7.42 17.86
N VAL A 89 13.92 8.06 17.47
CA VAL A 89 14.79 8.81 18.38
C VAL A 89 14.07 10.02 18.96
N CYS A 90 13.22 10.69 18.16
CA CYS A 90 12.39 11.80 18.65
C CYS A 90 11.33 11.31 19.63
N LYS A 91 10.73 10.15 19.35
CA LYS A 91 9.69 9.55 20.20
C LYS A 91 10.21 9.14 21.58
N ASN A 92 11.46 8.70 21.66
CA ASN A 92 12.07 8.23 22.92
C ASN A 92 12.77 9.34 23.73
N ARG A 93 12.90 10.56 23.17
CA ARG A 93 13.57 11.71 23.83
C ARG A 93 12.61 12.83 24.25
N GLY A 94 11.33 12.74 23.88
CA GLY A 94 10.25 13.61 24.37
C GLY A 94 9.46 12.91 25.47
#